data_AF-A0A024JS25-F1
#
_entry.id   AF-A0A024JS25-F1
#
_cell.length_a   1.000
_cell.length_b   1.000
_cell.length_c   1.000
_cell.angle_alpha   90.00
_cell.angle_beta   90.00
_cell.angle_gamma   90.00
#
_symmetry.space_group_name_H-M   'P 1'
#
loop_
_entity.id
_entity.type
_entity.pdbx_description
1 polymer ?
#
loop_
_entity_poly.entity_id
_entity_poly.type
_entity_poly.pdbx_seq_one_letter_code
_entity_poly.pdbx_strand_id
1 'polypeptide(L)'
;MKIVAAALAGLVAGASLTASTAHADMTAGPVQAHFYPLQPPSGPVVDPDPVVAVQNFQAHIADLHDNWDALSPDERNRRLKVLQQEAPLIEAETRNLPPGQQLQVEGMLLSAMFQLTDLLRRMR
;
A
#
# COMPACT_ATOMS: atom_id res chain seq x y z
N MET A 1 -37.58 -31.83 -14.28
CA MET A 1 -38.00 -32.05 -12.88
C MET A 1 -37.02 -31.33 -11.95
N LYS A 2 -37.58 -30.59 -10.98
CA LYS A 2 -37.05 -30.08 -9.69
C LYS A 2 -35.94 -29.00 -9.71
N ILE A 3 -36.41 -27.81 -9.36
CA ILE A 3 -35.75 -26.55 -8.99
C ILE A 3 -35.66 -26.48 -7.46
N VAL A 4 -34.60 -25.87 -6.91
CA VAL A 4 -34.56 -25.16 -5.60
C VAL A 4 -33.44 -24.11 -5.72
N ALA A 5 -33.60 -22.77 -5.81
CA ALA A 5 -34.38 -21.72 -5.13
C ALA A 5 -33.90 -21.43 -3.68
N ALA A 6 -33.05 -20.42 -3.48
CA ALA A 6 -33.33 -19.10 -2.83
C ALA A 6 -32.55 -19.02 -1.49
N ALA A 7 -32.12 -17.88 -0.93
CA ALA A 7 -32.79 -16.58 -0.86
C ALA A 7 -31.83 -15.40 -0.56
N LEU A 8 -32.20 -14.24 -1.07
CA LEU A 8 -31.76 -12.89 -0.70
C LEU A 8 -32.77 -12.30 0.31
N ALA A 9 -32.28 -11.61 1.35
CA ALA A 9 -33.04 -10.69 2.21
C ALA A 9 -32.20 -9.40 2.30
N GLY A 10 -32.65 -8.17 2.04
CA GLY A 10 -33.88 -7.45 2.44
C GLY A 10 -33.63 -6.79 3.81
N LEU A 11 -33.95 -5.53 4.16
CA LEU A 11 -34.50 -4.34 3.50
C LEU A 11 -34.34 -3.15 4.51
N VAL A 12 -34.07 -1.97 3.96
CA VAL A 12 -34.19 -0.55 4.39
C VAL A 12 -34.97 -0.11 5.67
N ALA A 13 -34.44 1.00 6.25
CA ALA A 13 -35.06 2.14 6.96
C ALA A 13 -35.33 2.11 8.49
N GLY A 14 -34.78 3.12 9.15
CA GLY A 14 -35.26 3.68 10.41
C GLY A 14 -34.79 5.12 10.59
N ALA A 15 -35.67 6.09 10.35
CA ALA A 15 -35.48 7.48 10.73
C ALA A 15 -36.11 7.73 12.10
N SER A 16 -35.46 8.51 12.96
CA SER A 16 -36.10 9.14 14.11
C SER A 16 -35.38 10.45 14.43
N LEU A 17 -36.05 11.57 14.15
CA LEU A 17 -35.74 12.88 14.69
C LEU A 17 -36.17 12.93 16.15
N THR A 18 -35.29 13.35 17.06
CA THR A 18 -35.71 13.95 18.33
C THR A 18 -34.90 15.24 18.55
N ALA A 19 -35.62 16.35 18.66
CA ALA A 19 -35.10 17.61 19.15
C ALA A 19 -35.59 17.78 20.59
N SER A 20 -34.72 18.15 21.53
CA SER A 20 -35.03 19.09 22.62
C SER A 20 -33.81 19.34 23.53
N THR A 21 -33.82 20.53 24.10
CA THR A 21 -32.73 21.36 24.60
C THR A 21 -32.36 21.16 26.08
N ALA A 22 -31.15 21.64 26.40
CA ALA A 22 -30.73 22.29 27.65
C ALA A 22 -30.46 21.44 28.90
N HIS A 23 -29.18 21.16 29.17
CA HIS A 23 -28.63 21.20 30.52
C HIS A 23 -27.21 21.79 30.45
N ALA A 24 -27.06 23.03 30.93
CA ALA A 24 -25.78 23.55 31.39
C ALA A 24 -25.66 23.17 32.87
N ASP A 25 -24.59 22.49 33.27
CA ASP A 25 -23.92 22.78 34.55
C ASP A 25 -22.50 22.21 34.55
N MET A 26 -21.58 22.98 35.11
CA MET A 26 -20.15 22.75 35.13
C MET A 26 -19.78 21.57 36.03
N THR A 27 -18.84 20.73 35.61
CA THR A 27 -17.87 20.12 36.53
C THR A 27 -16.59 19.82 35.77
N ALA A 28 -15.50 20.42 36.26
CA ALA A 28 -14.16 20.31 35.75
C ALA A 28 -13.65 18.85 35.77
N GLY A 29 -13.23 18.37 34.61
CA GLY A 29 -12.24 17.30 34.51
C GLY A 29 -11.11 17.83 33.62
N PRO A 30 -9.82 17.68 34.00
CA PRO A 30 -8.74 18.06 33.12
C PRO A 30 -8.85 17.21 31.85
N VAL A 31 -9.25 17.85 30.76
CA VAL A 31 -9.02 17.33 29.42
C VAL A 31 -7.51 17.14 29.32
N GLN A 32 -7.07 15.88 29.40
CA GLN A 32 -5.76 15.48 28.93
C GLN A 32 -5.76 15.70 27.43
N ALA A 33 -5.63 16.97 27.03
CA ALA A 33 -5.18 17.36 25.72
C ALA A 33 -3.79 16.75 25.62
N HIS A 34 -3.72 15.58 24.99
CA HIS A 34 -2.49 15.05 24.48
C HIS A 34 -2.06 16.04 23.40
N PHE A 35 -1.41 17.12 23.83
CA PHE A 35 -0.58 17.93 22.97
C PHE A 35 0.45 16.98 22.42
N TYR A 36 0.22 16.49 21.21
CA TYR A 36 1.32 16.09 20.36
C TYR A 36 2.04 17.40 20.04
N PRO A 37 3.21 17.69 20.63
CA PRO A 37 4.06 18.68 20.00
C PRO A 37 4.25 18.18 18.56
N LEU A 38 4.05 19.08 17.60
CA LEU A 38 4.53 18.90 16.23
C LEU A 38 6.06 18.77 16.32
N GLN A 39 6.53 17.58 16.67
CA GLN A 39 7.93 17.24 16.64
C GLN A 39 8.25 17.15 15.14
N PRO A 40 9.06 18.06 14.57
CA PRO A 40 9.60 17.82 13.24
C PRO A 40 10.33 16.47 13.27
N PRO A 41 10.25 15.63 12.23
CA PRO A 41 10.93 14.34 12.24
C PRO A 41 12.40 14.56 12.61
N SER A 42 12.78 14.00 13.76
CA SER A 42 14.13 14.13 14.32
C SER A 42 15.08 13.25 13.53
N GLY A 43 16.00 13.88 12.80
CA GLY A 43 17.20 13.26 12.26
C GLY A 43 17.14 12.93 10.77
N PRO A 44 18.30 12.82 10.09
CA PRO A 44 18.35 12.29 8.75
C PRO A 44 17.98 10.80 8.84
N VAL A 45 16.71 10.49 8.62
CA VAL A 45 16.37 9.18 8.08
C VAL A 45 17.07 9.18 6.74
N VAL A 46 18.23 8.52 6.67
CA VAL A 46 18.83 8.17 5.37
C VAL A 46 17.93 7.07 4.82
N ASP A 47 16.75 7.51 4.41
CA ASP A 47 15.92 6.78 3.47
C ASP A 47 16.78 6.62 2.23
N PRO A 48 16.97 5.40 1.70
CA PRO A 48 17.75 5.23 0.48
C PRO A 48 17.15 6.15 -0.58
N ASP A 49 18.01 6.82 -1.34
CA ASP A 49 17.55 7.70 -2.41
C ASP A 49 16.49 6.96 -3.25
N PRO A 50 15.32 7.57 -3.52
CA PRO A 50 14.20 6.85 -4.14
C PRO A 50 14.54 6.30 -5.54
N VAL A 51 15.49 6.94 -6.23
CA VAL A 51 16.03 6.43 -7.49
C VAL A 51 16.79 5.13 -7.24
N VAL A 52 17.57 5.04 -6.16
CA VAL A 52 18.30 3.83 -5.75
C VAL A 52 17.33 2.71 -5.35
N ALA A 53 16.26 3.03 -4.62
CA ALA A 53 15.23 2.05 -4.26
C ALA A 53 14.60 1.40 -5.50
N VAL A 54 14.16 2.21 -6.48
CA VAL A 54 13.61 1.68 -7.73
C VAL A 54 14.65 0.92 -8.55
N GLN A 55 15.90 1.37 -8.58
CA GLN A 55 16.98 0.66 -9.28
C GLN A 55 17.28 -0.71 -8.65
N ASN A 56 17.29 -0.81 -7.32
CA ASN A 56 17.46 -2.09 -6.64
C ASN A 56 16.30 -3.04 -6.94
N PHE A 57 15.07 -2.52 -6.93
CA PHE A 57 13.89 -3.30 -7.30
C PHE A 57 13.96 -3.80 -8.74
N GLN A 58 14.37 -2.95 -9.69
CA GLN A 58 14.64 -3.36 -11.07
C GLN A 58 15.75 -4.41 -11.15
N ALA A 59 16.83 -4.25 -10.39
CA ALA A 59 17.93 -5.22 -10.35
C ALA A 59 17.48 -6.58 -9.82
N HIS A 60 16.62 -6.62 -8.80
CA HIS A 60 16.04 -7.87 -8.28
C HIS A 60 15.13 -8.56 -9.32
N ILE A 61 14.35 -7.78 -10.08
CA ILE A 61 13.54 -8.30 -11.18
C ILE A 61 14.42 -8.87 -12.29
N ALA A 62 15.46 -8.13 -12.69
CA ALA A 62 16.40 -8.54 -13.72
C ALA A 62 17.18 -9.81 -13.31
N ASP A 63 17.69 -9.86 -12.09
CA ASP A 63 18.37 -11.06 -11.56
C ASP A 63 17.45 -12.29 -11.56
N LEU A 64 16.19 -12.13 -11.13
CA LEU A 64 15.21 -13.22 -11.17
C LEU A 64 14.90 -13.65 -12.61
N HIS A 65 14.77 -12.70 -13.53
CA HIS A 65 14.52 -12.97 -14.94
C HIS A 65 15.69 -13.72 -15.60
N ASP A 66 16.91 -13.25 -15.40
CA ASP A 66 18.11 -13.79 -16.04
C ASP A 66 18.47 -15.17 -15.48
N ASN A 67 18.25 -15.38 -14.19
CA ASN A 67 18.48 -16.68 -13.55
C ASN A 67 17.25 -17.60 -13.59
N TRP A 68 16.15 -17.20 -14.25
CA TRP A 68 14.86 -17.87 -14.16
C TRP A 68 15.01 -19.38 -14.33
N ASP A 69 15.57 -19.83 -15.46
CA ASP A 69 15.66 -21.25 -15.80
C ASP A 69 16.63 -22.05 -14.90
N ALA A 70 17.59 -21.37 -14.25
CA ALA A 70 18.53 -21.98 -13.30
C ALA A 70 17.94 -22.14 -11.89
N LEU A 71 16.92 -21.36 -11.52
CA LEU A 71 16.30 -21.41 -10.21
C LEU A 71 15.27 -22.55 -10.12
N SER A 72 15.15 -23.15 -8.93
CA SER A 72 14.07 -24.11 -8.64
C SER A 72 12.70 -23.41 -8.56
N PRO A 73 11.59 -24.13 -8.80
CA PRO A 73 10.25 -23.54 -8.75
C PRO A 73 9.92 -22.85 -7.41
N ASP A 74 10.33 -23.44 -6.29
CA ASP A 74 10.09 -22.86 -4.95
C ASP A 74 10.87 -21.55 -4.75
N GLU A 75 12.11 -21.50 -5.24
CA GLU A 75 12.96 -20.31 -5.13
C GLU A 75 12.41 -19.17 -6.01
N ARG A 76 11.96 -19.46 -7.23
CA ARG A 76 11.26 -18.49 -8.09
C ARG A 76 10.05 -17.91 -7.38
N ASN A 77 9.19 -18.78 -6.83
CA ASN A 77 7.99 -18.37 -6.10
C ASN A 77 8.32 -17.50 -4.88
N ARG A 78 9.37 -17.84 -4.14
CA ARG A 78 9.81 -17.08 -2.97
C ARG A 78 10.28 -15.68 -3.38
N ARG A 79 11.19 -15.58 -4.35
CA ARG A 79 11.71 -14.29 -4.84
C ARG A 79 10.61 -13.42 -5.43
N LEU A 80 9.72 -14.02 -6.21
CA LEU A 80 8.59 -13.31 -6.81
C LEU A 80 7.60 -12.79 -5.76
N LYS A 81 7.39 -13.52 -4.65
CA LYS A 81 6.58 -13.02 -3.52
C LYS A 81 7.22 -11.81 -2.85
N VAL A 82 8.54 -11.82 -2.67
CA VAL A 82 9.28 -10.67 -2.12
C VAL A 82 9.09 -9.45 -3.02
N LEU A 83 9.31 -9.59 -4.33
CA LEU A 83 9.11 -8.51 -5.30
C LEU A 83 7.68 -7.95 -5.28
N GLN A 84 6.67 -8.82 -5.18
CA GLN A 84 5.27 -8.39 -5.08
C GLN A 84 4.96 -7.62 -3.79
N GLN A 85 5.68 -7.90 -2.69
CA GLN A 85 5.53 -7.20 -1.42
C GLN A 85 6.27 -5.86 -1.40
N GLU A 86 7.39 -5.77 -2.14
CA GLU A 86 8.23 -4.59 -2.23
C GLU A 86 7.59 -3.49 -3.11
N ALA A 87 6.93 -3.89 -4.20
CA ALA A 87 6.26 -2.98 -5.14
C ALA A 87 5.36 -1.89 -4.49
N PRO A 88 4.38 -2.22 -3.62
CA PRO A 88 3.52 -1.21 -3.01
C PRO A 88 4.25 -0.28 -2.03
N LEU A 89 5.37 -0.71 -1.45
CA LEU A 89 6.18 0.12 -0.55
C LEU A 89 6.86 1.23 -1.36
N ILE A 90 7.53 0.84 -2.45
CA ILE A 90 8.21 1.77 -3.35
C ILE A 90 7.20 2.72 -4.03
N GLU A 91 6.00 2.22 -4.37
CA GLU A 91 4.93 3.06 -4.91
C GLU A 91 4.47 4.12 -3.90
N ALA A 92 4.29 3.73 -2.63
CA ALA A 92 3.92 4.66 -1.57
C ALA A 92 5.00 5.71 -1.33
N GLU A 93 6.28 5.31 -1.33
CA GLU A 93 7.43 6.23 -1.23
C GLU A 93 7.47 7.20 -2.41
N THR A 94 7.31 6.68 -3.64
CA THR A 94 7.30 7.48 -4.87
C THR A 94 6.23 8.57 -4.83
N ARG A 95 5.03 8.26 -4.35
CA ARG A 95 3.92 9.22 -4.22
C ARG A 95 4.16 10.31 -3.17
N ASN A 96 5.08 10.10 -2.22
CA ASN A 96 5.45 11.09 -1.22
C ASN A 96 6.60 12.01 -1.66
N LEU A 97 7.15 11.79 -2.86
CA LEU A 97 8.25 12.60 -3.39
C LEU A 97 7.78 13.97 -3.89
N PRO A 98 8.68 14.97 -3.91
CA PRO A 98 8.40 16.22 -4.60
C PRO A 98 8.16 15.97 -6.10
N PRO A 99 7.28 16.75 -6.75
CA PRO A 99 6.77 16.45 -8.10
C PRO A 99 7.87 16.34 -9.18
N GLY A 100 8.98 17.07 -9.01
CA GLY A 100 10.12 16.98 -9.93
C GLY A 100 10.83 15.62 -9.89
N GLN A 101 10.96 15.01 -8.71
CA GLN A 101 11.56 13.68 -8.56
C GLN A 101 10.54 12.56 -8.79
N GLN A 102 9.29 12.78 -8.37
CA GLN A 102 8.21 11.81 -8.53
C GLN A 102 8.09 11.34 -9.98
N LEU A 103 8.01 12.25 -10.95
CA LEU A 103 7.87 11.90 -12.38
C LEU A 103 8.99 10.98 -12.88
N GLN A 104 10.22 11.22 -12.44
CA GLN A 104 11.37 10.40 -12.82
C GLN A 104 11.26 9.00 -12.20
N VAL A 105 11.05 8.94 -10.89
CA VAL A 105 10.96 7.70 -10.11
C VAL A 105 9.76 6.86 -10.56
N GLU A 106 8.62 7.50 -10.81
CA GLU A 106 7.40 6.86 -11.30
C GLU A 106 7.60 6.24 -12.68
N GLY A 107 8.30 6.91 -13.61
CA GLY A 107 8.62 6.33 -14.91
C GLY A 107 9.49 5.06 -14.80
N MET A 108 10.49 5.08 -13.92
CA MET A 108 11.32 3.90 -13.65
C MET A 108 10.51 2.79 -12.95
N LEU A 109 9.66 3.14 -12.00
CA LEU A 109 8.83 2.19 -11.27
C LEU A 109 7.81 1.52 -12.22
N LEU A 110 7.16 2.28 -13.11
CA LEU A 110 6.26 1.74 -14.12
C LEU A 110 6.96 0.71 -15.01
N SER A 111 8.18 1.02 -15.47
CA SER A 111 8.99 0.06 -16.25
C SER A 111 9.26 -1.22 -15.45
N ALA A 112 9.64 -1.10 -14.17
CA ALA A 112 9.87 -2.24 -13.29
C ALA A 112 8.60 -3.08 -13.11
N MET A 113 7.44 -2.45 -12.91
CA MET A 113 6.15 -3.12 -12.74
C MET A 113 5.73 -3.89 -13.99
N PHE A 114 6.03 -3.39 -15.19
CA PHE A 114 5.83 -4.14 -16.44
C PHE A 114 6.69 -5.41 -16.48
N GLN A 115 7.97 -5.33 -16.11
CA GLN A 115 8.86 -6.49 -16.05
C GLN A 115 8.42 -7.51 -14.99
N LEU A 116 8.00 -7.05 -13.81
CA LEU A 116 7.44 -7.92 -12.78
C LEU A 116 6.16 -8.63 -13.26
N THR A 117 5.29 -7.91 -13.99
CA THR A 117 4.06 -8.49 -14.55
C THR A 117 4.35 -9.57 -15.60
N ASP A 118 5.39 -9.37 -16.41
CA ASP A 118 5.83 -10.38 -17.37
C ASP A 118 6.32 -11.66 -16.67
N LEU A 119 7.12 -11.53 -15.60
CA LEU A 119 7.52 -12.65 -14.75
C LEU A 119 6.33 -13.37 -14.10
N LEU A 120 5.34 -12.62 -13.60
CA LEU A 120 4.12 -13.19 -13.03
C LEU A 120 3.32 -13.99 -14.07
N ARG A 121 3.31 -13.53 -15.33
CA ARG A 121 2.68 -14.26 -16.43
C ARG A 121 3.41 -15.56 -16.74
N ARG A 122 4.74 -15.58 -16.65
CA ARG A 122 5.57 -16.78 -16.92
C ARG A 122 5.37 -17.92 -15.91
N MET A 123 4.76 -17.64 -14.74
CA MET A 123 4.38 -18.68 -13.77
C MET A 123 3.02 -19.35 -14.02
N ARG A 124 2.17 -18.75 -14.85
CA ARG A 124 0.85 -19.30 -15.20
C ARG A 124 0.98 -20.33 -16.30
#